data_AF-A0A977PLV4-F1
#
_entry.id   AF-A0A977PLV4-F1
#
_cell.length_a   1.000
_cell.length_b   1.000
_cell.length_c   1.000
_cell.angle_alpha   90.00
_cell.angle_beta   90.00
_cell.angle_gamma   90.00
#
_symmetry.space_group_name_H-M   'P 1'
#
loop_
_entity.id
_entity.type
_entity.pdbx_description
1 polymer ?
#
loop_
_entity_poly.entity_id
_entity_poly.type
_entity_poly.pdbx_seq_one_letter_code
_entity_poly.pdbx_strand_id
1 'polypeptide(L)'
;MVLLRARGPRRKRRKRGDNIMGYREAALIGSFVFTFALLYVGWWLVYEYAIKVLATVGPLELSYITSHFNLADLVWWRNFIALAFDILIIIIAAVGTIWIIGRLIEEAKEAGKWWAYYRSRKAKKDIWLPRWTWWQRVQHIWILVTFTICAITGFAARLAPLETRHYLMTLHVISGLAMGVLVVIHFVQYLTAFVKALAKGENVREKFPMLEFYSLKYFKNAIKAMLHPFIPSIKPEPFGKYDPEQQFEYWGVYWGMAVLGIPGLIILLWGPQAFGGIFWVTHTKEAVLAVTFILMVHLIHAHFRPSVFPLDPTFLWGKMPLKRALEEHPRWAQEMVRKLKIRK
;
A
#
# COMPACT_ATOMS: atom_id res chain seq x y z
N MET A 1 -41.02 -64.71 15.74
CA MET A 1 -40.07 -64.60 14.61
C MET A 1 -39.49 -63.18 14.62
N VAL A 2 -38.38 -62.98 15.33
CA VAL A 2 -37.75 -61.66 15.54
C VAL A 2 -36.67 -61.45 14.48
N LEU A 3 -36.90 -60.53 13.54
CA LEU A 3 -35.97 -60.20 12.47
C LEU A 3 -34.88 -59.24 12.99
N LEU A 4 -33.71 -59.81 13.30
CA LEU A 4 -32.46 -59.07 13.54
C LEU A 4 -31.97 -58.44 12.23
N ARG A 5 -32.15 -57.12 12.09
CA ARG A 5 -31.51 -56.33 11.03
C ARG A 5 -30.03 -56.15 11.35
N ALA A 6 -29.17 -56.86 10.61
CA ALA A 6 -27.72 -56.69 10.64
C ALA A 6 -27.34 -55.24 10.28
N ARG A 7 -26.69 -54.53 11.21
CA ARG A 7 -26.06 -53.24 10.93
C ARG A 7 -24.79 -53.48 10.11
N GLY A 8 -24.84 -53.15 8.82
CA GLY A 8 -23.66 -53.15 7.96
C GLY A 8 -22.54 -52.24 8.51
N PRO A 9 -21.27 -52.49 8.12
CA PRO A 9 -20.13 -51.79 8.67
C PRO A 9 -20.26 -50.29 8.42
N ARG A 10 -20.27 -49.50 9.50
CA ARG A 10 -20.15 -48.04 9.43
C ARG A 10 -18.90 -47.71 8.63
N ARG A 11 -19.08 -47.27 7.38
CA ARG A 11 -18.01 -46.60 6.61
C ARG A 11 -17.42 -45.55 7.53
N LYS A 12 -16.17 -45.76 7.98
CA LYS A 12 -15.37 -44.70 8.61
C LYS A 12 -15.39 -43.55 7.62
N ARG A 13 -16.20 -42.51 7.90
CA ARG A 13 -16.03 -41.20 7.27
C ARG A 13 -14.56 -40.88 7.50
N ARG A 14 -13.73 -40.98 6.46
CA ARG A 14 -12.39 -40.41 6.47
C ARG A 14 -12.60 -39.02 7.06
N LYS A 15 -12.07 -38.77 8.26
CA LYS A 15 -11.91 -37.39 8.72
C LYS A 15 -11.23 -36.72 7.53
N ARG A 16 -11.88 -35.73 6.91
CA ARG A 16 -11.15 -34.73 6.12
C ARG A 16 -10.18 -34.13 7.14
N GLY A 17 -9.03 -34.79 7.31
CA GLY A 17 -7.85 -34.17 7.83
C GLY A 17 -7.61 -33.09 6.81
N ASP A 18 -7.91 -31.86 7.20
CA ASP A 18 -7.71 -30.68 6.41
C ASP A 18 -6.33 -30.81 5.75
N ASN A 19 -6.27 -30.73 4.43
CA ASN A 19 -5.03 -30.79 3.65
C ASN A 19 -4.26 -29.46 3.84
N ILE A 20 -3.95 -29.15 5.10
CA ILE A 20 -3.35 -27.89 5.57
C ILE A 20 -1.93 -27.78 5.01
N MET A 21 -1.22 -28.91 4.86
CA MET A 21 0.10 -28.92 4.21
C MET A 21 0.00 -28.47 2.74
N GLY A 22 -0.92 -29.03 1.95
CA GLY A 22 -1.09 -28.61 0.56
C GLY A 22 -1.54 -27.15 0.39
N TYR A 23 -2.35 -26.62 1.31
CA TYR A 23 -2.73 -25.21 1.28
C TYR A 23 -1.57 -24.27 1.63
N ARG A 24 -0.75 -24.63 2.62
CA ARG A 24 0.43 -23.86 3.01
C ARG A 24 1.44 -23.77 1.88
N GLU A 25 1.75 -24.89 1.24
CA GLU A 25 2.68 -24.95 0.09
C GLU A 25 2.15 -24.11 -1.08
N ALA A 26 0.87 -24.25 -1.42
CA ALA A 26 0.25 -23.44 -2.47
C ALA A 26 0.27 -21.93 -2.15
N ALA A 27 0.02 -21.55 -0.89
CA ALA A 27 0.08 -20.16 -0.47
C ALA A 27 1.51 -19.59 -0.54
N LEU A 28 2.51 -20.38 -0.14
CA LEU A 28 3.91 -19.98 -0.20
C LEU A 28 4.39 -19.82 -1.65
N ILE A 29 4.15 -20.83 -2.49
CA ILE A 29 4.51 -20.80 -3.92
C ILE A 29 3.80 -19.63 -4.61
N GLY A 30 2.49 -19.47 -4.38
CA GLY A 30 1.72 -18.36 -4.93
C GLY A 30 2.27 -17.00 -4.50
N SER A 31 2.53 -16.82 -3.20
CA SER A 31 3.14 -15.60 -2.66
C SER A 31 4.47 -15.27 -3.33
N PHE A 32 5.35 -16.25 -3.49
CA PHE A 32 6.62 -16.05 -4.20
C PHE A 32 6.42 -15.71 -5.67
N VAL A 33 5.61 -16.46 -6.41
CA VAL A 33 5.38 -16.21 -7.85
C VAL A 33 4.86 -14.79 -8.08
N PHE A 34 3.85 -14.36 -7.31
CA PHE A 34 3.30 -13.00 -7.43
C PHE A 34 4.32 -11.93 -7.02
N THR A 35 5.09 -12.17 -5.95
CA THR A 35 6.17 -11.26 -5.54
C THR A 35 7.18 -11.09 -6.67
N PHE A 36 7.72 -12.18 -7.21
CA PHE A 36 8.73 -12.12 -8.26
C PHE A 36 8.19 -11.43 -9.51
N ALA A 37 6.94 -11.70 -9.91
CA ALA A 37 6.31 -11.03 -11.03
C ALA A 37 6.20 -9.51 -10.81
N LEU A 38 5.74 -9.08 -9.63
CA LEU A 38 5.58 -7.67 -9.30
C LEU A 38 6.93 -6.94 -9.17
N LEU A 39 7.92 -7.58 -8.54
CA LEU A 39 9.29 -7.05 -8.46
C LEU A 39 9.92 -6.94 -9.84
N TYR A 40 9.72 -7.94 -10.72
CA TYR A 40 10.21 -7.90 -12.09
C TYR A 40 9.64 -6.69 -12.86
N VAL A 41 8.32 -6.51 -12.84
CA VAL A 41 7.67 -5.37 -13.51
C VAL A 41 8.11 -4.04 -12.88
N GLY A 42 8.20 -3.97 -11.55
CA GLY A 42 8.66 -2.79 -10.83
C GLY A 42 10.10 -2.40 -11.18
N TRP A 43 11.03 -3.37 -11.18
CA TRP A 43 12.41 -3.13 -11.57
C TRP A 43 12.57 -2.80 -13.05
N TRP A 44 11.72 -3.35 -13.92
CA TRP A 44 11.67 -2.94 -15.32
C TRP A 44 11.28 -1.45 -15.47
N LEU A 45 10.27 -0.98 -14.73
CA LEU A 45 9.91 0.44 -14.70
C LEU A 45 11.06 1.32 -14.16
N VAL A 46 11.70 0.89 -13.07
CA VAL A 46 12.86 1.59 -12.49
C VAL A 46 14.01 1.67 -13.50
N TYR A 47 14.27 0.59 -14.22
CA TYR A 47 15.31 0.54 -15.24
C TYR A 47 15.00 1.53 -16.38
N GLU A 48 13.83 1.42 -17.01
CA GLU A 48 13.49 2.23 -18.18
C GLU A 48 13.35 3.72 -17.87
N TYR A 49 12.77 4.07 -16.71
CA TYR A 49 12.39 5.44 -16.42
C TYR A 49 13.32 6.19 -15.45
N ALA A 50 14.23 5.48 -14.76
CA ALA A 50 15.18 6.09 -13.84
C ALA A 50 16.64 5.70 -14.14
N ILE A 51 17.01 4.41 -14.07
CA ILE A 51 18.42 3.99 -14.23
C ILE A 51 18.97 4.36 -15.61
N LYS A 52 18.24 4.00 -16.67
CA LYS A 52 18.65 4.29 -18.05
C LYS A 52 18.73 5.80 -18.30
N VAL A 53 17.78 6.57 -17.79
CA VAL A 53 17.78 8.04 -17.90
C VAL A 53 18.96 8.65 -17.17
N LEU A 54 19.21 8.22 -15.93
CA LEU A 54 20.34 8.67 -15.12
C LEU A 54 21.68 8.32 -15.79
N ALA A 55 21.80 7.15 -16.42
CA ALA A 55 23.02 6.74 -17.11
C ALA A 55 23.27 7.53 -18.41
N THR A 56 22.21 7.93 -19.14
CA THR A 56 22.37 8.63 -20.43
C THR A 56 22.52 10.14 -20.29
N VAL A 57 21.70 10.78 -19.45
CA VAL A 57 21.66 12.25 -19.33
C VAL A 57 22.06 12.76 -17.95
N GLY A 58 22.14 11.90 -16.93
CA GLY A 58 22.45 12.29 -15.56
C GLY A 58 23.76 13.08 -15.39
N PRO A 59 24.91 12.68 -15.99
CA PRO A 59 26.15 13.45 -15.88
C PRO A 59 26.03 14.86 -16.46
N LEU A 60 25.31 15.01 -17.57
CA LEU A 60 25.07 16.31 -18.21
C LEU A 60 24.16 17.19 -17.34
N GLU A 61 23.07 16.62 -16.82
CA GLU A 61 22.14 17.31 -15.92
C GLU A 61 22.86 17.77 -14.64
N LEU A 62 23.66 16.89 -14.02
CA LEU A 62 24.43 17.23 -12.83
C LEU A 62 25.45 18.34 -13.11
N SER A 63 26.13 18.29 -14.25
CA SER A 63 27.05 19.35 -14.68
C SER A 63 26.32 20.68 -14.85
N TYR A 64 25.16 20.69 -15.51
CA TYR A 64 24.33 21.89 -15.67
C TYR A 64 23.87 22.46 -14.33
N ILE A 65 23.29 21.62 -13.46
CA ILE A 65 22.75 22.03 -12.15
C ILE A 65 23.82 22.67 -11.28
N THR A 66 25.03 22.11 -11.27
CA THR A 66 26.14 22.58 -10.44
C THR A 66 26.82 23.84 -11.00
N SER A 67 26.90 23.98 -12.32
CA SER A 67 27.53 25.14 -12.98
C SER A 67 26.60 26.35 -13.15
N HIS A 68 25.27 26.14 -13.16
CA HIS A 68 24.27 27.18 -13.40
C HIS A 68 23.31 27.34 -12.21
N PHE A 69 23.82 27.25 -10.98
CA PHE A 69 23.00 27.35 -9.78
C PHE A 69 22.18 28.65 -9.75
N ASN A 70 20.85 28.54 -9.90
CA ASN A 70 19.95 29.67 -9.92
C ASN A 70 18.57 29.30 -9.37
N LEU A 71 18.25 29.79 -8.17
CA LEU A 71 16.97 29.52 -7.52
C LEU A 71 15.77 30.22 -8.18
N ALA A 72 16.01 31.21 -9.04
CA ALA A 72 14.97 31.90 -9.80
C ALA A 72 14.67 31.25 -11.16
N ASP A 73 15.49 30.28 -11.59
CA ASP A 73 15.34 29.64 -12.90
C ASP A 73 14.47 28.37 -12.82
N LEU A 74 13.34 28.39 -13.53
CA LEU A 74 12.42 27.25 -13.61
C LEU A 74 13.05 26.05 -14.34
N VAL A 75 13.94 26.29 -15.29
CA VAL A 75 14.66 25.23 -16.03
C VAL A 75 15.62 24.52 -15.09
N TRP A 76 16.34 25.28 -14.27
CA TRP A 76 17.21 24.72 -13.21
C TRP A 76 16.42 23.82 -12.27
N TRP A 77 15.26 24.29 -11.75
CA TRP A 77 14.41 23.49 -10.87
C TRP A 77 13.85 22.24 -11.54
N ARG A 78 13.39 22.34 -12.79
CA ARG A 78 12.92 21.18 -13.56
C ARG A 78 13.99 20.10 -13.65
N ASN A 79 15.21 20.49 -14.01
CA ASN A 79 16.34 19.58 -14.18
C ASN A 79 16.77 18.97 -12.84
N PHE A 80 16.84 19.79 -11.78
CA PHE A 80 17.10 19.34 -10.42
C PHE A 80 16.07 18.30 -9.96
N ILE A 81 14.78 18.57 -10.15
CA ILE A 81 13.69 17.66 -9.79
C ILE A 81 13.80 16.37 -10.60
N ALA A 82 14.05 16.44 -11.90
CA ALA A 82 14.22 15.24 -12.74
C ALA A 82 15.31 14.32 -12.18
N LEU A 83 16.50 14.87 -11.91
CA LEU A 83 17.64 14.12 -11.37
C LEU A 83 17.36 13.57 -9.97
N ALA A 84 16.81 14.40 -9.08
CA ALA A 84 16.48 14.00 -7.71
C ALA A 84 15.47 12.86 -7.67
N PHE A 85 14.45 12.91 -8.53
CA PHE A 85 13.47 11.84 -8.64
C PHE A 85 14.06 10.54 -9.19
N ASP A 86 14.95 10.60 -10.18
CA ASP A 86 15.59 9.39 -10.71
C ASP A 86 16.39 8.65 -9.62
N ILE A 87 17.14 9.41 -8.83
CA ILE A 87 17.87 8.87 -7.67
C ILE A 87 16.88 8.34 -6.62
N LEU A 88 15.82 9.09 -6.30
CA LEU A 88 14.80 8.68 -5.32
C LEU A 88 14.10 7.38 -5.72
N ILE A 89 13.69 7.24 -6.98
CA ILE A 89 13.04 6.03 -7.51
C ILE A 89 13.95 4.82 -7.32
N ILE A 90 15.24 4.94 -7.65
CA ILE A 90 16.21 3.86 -7.50
C ILE A 90 16.39 3.47 -6.03
N ILE A 91 16.54 4.47 -5.14
CA ILE A 91 16.72 4.23 -3.70
C ILE A 91 15.48 3.54 -3.11
N ILE A 92 14.29 4.06 -3.40
CA ILE A 92 13.03 3.51 -2.87
C ILE A 92 12.80 2.09 -3.39
N ALA A 93 13.07 1.83 -4.68
CA ALA A 93 12.97 0.49 -5.25
C ALA A 93 13.96 -0.50 -4.60
N ALA A 94 15.21 -0.09 -4.39
CA ALA A 94 16.23 -0.91 -3.75
C ALA A 94 15.88 -1.24 -2.30
N VAL A 95 15.60 -0.22 -1.49
CA VAL A 95 15.24 -0.37 -0.08
C VAL A 95 13.95 -1.18 0.07
N GLY A 96 12.92 -0.87 -0.73
CA GLY A 96 11.65 -1.58 -0.75
C GLY A 96 11.82 -3.06 -1.10
N THR A 97 12.64 -3.38 -2.11
CA THR A 97 12.95 -4.77 -2.50
C THR A 97 13.60 -5.54 -1.36
N ILE A 98 14.66 -4.96 -0.76
CA ILE A 98 15.39 -5.58 0.34
C ILE A 98 14.42 -5.86 1.49
N TRP A 99 13.64 -4.85 1.89
CA TRP A 99 12.67 -4.95 2.98
C TRP A 99 11.61 -6.03 2.71
N ILE A 100 11.03 -6.07 1.51
CA ILE A 100 10.05 -7.09 1.12
C ILE A 100 10.65 -8.49 1.18
N ILE A 101 11.86 -8.69 0.67
CA ILE A 101 12.53 -10.00 0.73
C ILE A 101 12.71 -10.44 2.19
N GLY A 102 13.14 -9.55 3.08
CA GLY A 102 13.25 -9.82 4.51
C GLY A 102 11.91 -10.25 5.12
N ARG A 103 10.83 -9.52 4.83
CA ARG A 103 9.47 -9.85 5.31
C ARG A 103 8.95 -11.18 4.76
N LEU A 104 9.22 -11.51 3.50
CA LEU A 104 8.82 -12.80 2.93
C LEU A 104 9.51 -13.96 3.61
N ILE A 105 10.81 -13.83 3.91
CA ILE A 105 11.58 -14.85 4.63
C ILE A 105 11.02 -15.05 6.04
N GLU A 106 10.73 -13.95 6.74
CA GLU A 106 10.13 -13.97 8.07
C GLU A 106 8.77 -14.68 8.06
N GLU A 107 7.89 -14.32 7.12
CA GLU A 107 6.52 -14.82 7.05
C GLU A 107 6.36 -16.17 6.33
N ALA A 108 7.39 -16.68 5.65
CA ALA A 108 7.33 -17.95 4.92
C ALA A 108 6.90 -19.12 5.82
N LYS A 109 7.29 -19.09 7.09
CA LYS A 109 6.90 -20.10 8.09
C LYS A 109 5.40 -20.07 8.39
N GLU A 110 4.76 -18.93 8.20
CA GLU A 110 3.35 -18.67 8.46
C GLU A 110 2.48 -18.70 7.20
N ALA A 111 2.99 -19.24 6.09
CA ALA A 111 2.26 -19.25 4.82
C ALA A 111 0.84 -19.85 4.94
N GLY A 112 -0.15 -19.12 4.43
CA GLY A 112 -1.57 -19.51 4.46
C GLY A 112 -2.22 -19.49 5.85
N LYS A 113 -1.51 -19.05 6.90
CA LYS A 113 -1.99 -19.05 8.28
C LYS A 113 -3.37 -18.41 8.43
N TRP A 114 -3.57 -17.21 7.88
CA TRP A 114 -4.81 -16.46 8.11
C TRP A 114 -5.99 -17.02 7.34
N TRP A 115 -5.80 -17.44 6.09
CA TRP A 115 -6.87 -18.09 5.33
C TRP A 115 -7.27 -19.46 5.88
N ALA A 116 -6.30 -20.26 6.33
CA ALA A 116 -6.58 -21.49 7.07
C ALA A 116 -7.38 -21.17 8.34
N TYR A 117 -7.01 -20.10 9.05
CA TYR A 117 -7.73 -19.64 10.23
C TYR A 117 -9.16 -19.21 9.90
N TYR A 118 -9.39 -18.35 8.90
CA TYR A 118 -10.71 -17.85 8.51
C TYR A 118 -11.70 -18.97 8.13
N ARG A 119 -11.21 -20.08 7.58
CA ARG A 119 -12.04 -21.26 7.23
C ARG A 119 -12.27 -22.20 8.41
N SER A 120 -11.56 -22.02 9.52
CA SER A 120 -11.64 -22.90 10.69
C SER A 120 -12.90 -22.66 11.53
N ARG A 121 -13.31 -23.68 12.31
CA ARG A 121 -14.36 -23.48 13.33
C ARG A 121 -13.97 -22.49 14.41
N LYS A 122 -12.67 -22.29 14.65
CA LYS A 122 -12.17 -21.34 15.65
C LYS A 122 -12.52 -19.91 15.24
N ALA A 123 -12.30 -19.54 13.98
CA ALA A 123 -12.64 -18.21 13.47
C ALA A 123 -14.15 -17.92 13.51
N LYS A 124 -15.01 -18.94 13.35
CA LYS A 124 -16.47 -18.78 13.50
C LYS A 124 -16.90 -18.44 14.94
N LYS A 125 -16.09 -18.81 15.93
CA LYS A 125 -16.31 -18.50 17.35
C LYS A 125 -15.49 -17.31 17.83
N ASP A 126 -14.60 -16.78 16.99
CA ASP A 126 -13.78 -15.63 17.35
C ASP A 126 -14.60 -14.34 17.28
N ILE A 127 -14.12 -13.34 18.00
CA ILE A 127 -14.71 -12.00 18.00
C ILE A 127 -14.12 -11.23 16.82
N TRP A 128 -14.98 -10.71 15.94
CA TRP A 128 -14.56 -9.95 14.77
C TRP A 128 -14.64 -8.45 15.07
N LEU A 129 -13.48 -7.81 15.20
CA LEU A 129 -13.36 -6.39 15.49
C LEU A 129 -13.58 -5.56 14.22
N PRO A 130 -14.34 -4.45 14.27
CA PRO A 130 -14.46 -3.52 13.16
C PRO A 130 -13.14 -2.77 12.95
N ARG A 131 -12.48 -3.05 11.82
CA ARG A 131 -11.20 -2.43 11.43
C ARG A 131 -11.43 -1.16 10.61
N TRP A 132 -12.34 -1.25 9.63
CA TRP A 132 -12.67 -0.20 8.66
C TRP A 132 -14.18 0.03 8.59
N THR A 133 -14.56 1.29 8.50
CA THR A 133 -15.95 1.67 8.26
C THR A 133 -16.36 1.33 6.83
N TRP A 134 -17.67 1.23 6.56
CA TRP A 134 -18.15 1.00 5.21
C TRP A 134 -17.64 2.06 4.22
N TRP A 135 -17.62 3.31 4.65
CA TRP A 135 -17.22 4.45 3.84
C TRP A 135 -15.72 4.45 3.53
N GLN A 136 -14.86 4.12 4.50
CA GLN A 136 -13.42 3.95 4.25
C GLN A 136 -13.13 2.89 3.19
N ARG A 137 -13.91 1.80 3.17
CA ARG A 137 -13.77 0.77 2.13
C ARG A 137 -14.20 1.27 0.76
N VAL A 138 -15.30 2.03 0.68
CA VAL A 138 -15.74 2.66 -0.58
C VAL A 138 -14.67 3.61 -1.11
N GLN A 139 -14.08 4.45 -0.25
CA GLN A 139 -12.98 5.31 -0.64
C GLN A 139 -11.78 4.51 -1.15
N HIS A 140 -11.42 3.42 -0.47
CA HIS A 140 -10.33 2.53 -0.92
C HIS A 140 -10.60 1.90 -2.29
N ILE A 141 -11.83 1.42 -2.54
CA ILE A 141 -12.20 0.86 -3.84
C ILE A 141 -12.20 1.95 -4.92
N TRP A 142 -12.69 3.15 -4.60
CA TRP A 142 -12.66 4.28 -5.52
C TRP A 142 -11.22 4.60 -5.92
N ILE A 143 -10.32 4.86 -4.96
CA ILE A 143 -8.92 5.18 -5.26
C ILE A 143 -8.23 4.04 -6.02
N LEU A 144 -8.48 2.78 -5.65
CA LEU A 144 -7.92 1.62 -6.34
C LEU A 144 -8.30 1.64 -7.82
N VAL A 145 -9.59 1.79 -8.14
CA VAL A 145 -10.07 1.80 -9.53
C VAL A 145 -9.51 2.99 -10.30
N THR A 146 -9.61 4.21 -9.76
CA THR A 146 -9.14 5.41 -10.47
C THR A 146 -7.63 5.41 -10.64
N PHE A 147 -6.87 4.99 -9.63
CA PHE A 147 -5.41 4.90 -9.70
C PHE A 147 -4.98 3.86 -10.76
N THR A 148 -5.60 2.69 -10.78
CA THR A 148 -5.29 1.66 -11.79
C THR A 148 -5.57 2.16 -13.20
N ILE A 149 -6.68 2.86 -13.43
CA ILE A 149 -6.98 3.44 -14.74
C ILE A 149 -5.93 4.50 -15.10
N CYS A 150 -5.60 5.43 -14.20
CA CYS A 150 -4.58 6.46 -14.44
C CYS A 150 -3.20 5.86 -14.74
N ALA A 151 -2.77 4.85 -13.97
CA ALA A 151 -1.50 4.17 -14.18
C ALA A 151 -1.45 3.56 -15.59
N ILE A 152 -2.44 2.74 -15.95
CA ILE A 152 -2.46 2.07 -17.26
C ILE A 152 -2.52 3.10 -18.39
N THR A 153 -3.45 4.05 -18.33
CA THR A 153 -3.67 5.04 -19.39
C THR A 153 -2.48 5.99 -19.55
N GLY A 154 -1.84 6.41 -18.45
CA GLY A 154 -0.69 7.32 -18.48
C GLY A 154 0.53 6.69 -19.17
N PHE A 155 0.89 5.45 -18.79
CA PHE A 155 1.98 4.72 -19.45
C PHE A 155 1.63 4.35 -20.89
N ALA A 156 0.40 3.90 -21.16
CA ALA A 156 -0.03 3.55 -22.51
C ALA A 156 -0.04 4.77 -23.45
N ALA A 157 -0.48 5.95 -23.00
CA ALA A 157 -0.56 7.16 -23.82
C ALA A 157 0.81 7.60 -24.37
N ARG A 158 1.90 7.29 -23.65
CA ARG A 158 3.28 7.57 -24.08
C ARG A 158 3.71 6.73 -25.28
N LEU A 159 3.17 5.53 -25.43
CA LEU A 159 3.49 4.58 -26.51
C LEU A 159 2.45 4.59 -27.63
N ALA A 160 1.25 5.11 -27.37
CA ALA A 160 0.12 5.06 -28.28
C ALA A 160 0.29 5.99 -29.50
N PRO A 161 -0.14 5.56 -30.70
CA PRO A 161 -0.37 6.44 -31.85
C PRO A 161 -1.34 7.58 -31.52
N LEU A 162 -1.28 8.68 -32.29
CA LEU A 162 -2.11 9.86 -32.06
C LEU A 162 -3.61 9.54 -32.02
N GLU A 163 -4.07 8.62 -32.88
CA GLU A 163 -5.48 8.24 -33.03
C GLU A 163 -6.09 7.53 -31.81
N THR A 164 -5.29 6.87 -30.98
CA THR A 164 -5.77 6.19 -29.77
C THR A 164 -5.40 6.96 -28.50
N ARG A 165 -4.44 7.88 -28.60
CA ARG A 165 -3.95 8.68 -27.48
C ARG A 165 -5.04 9.56 -26.86
N HIS A 166 -5.95 10.14 -27.64
CA HIS A 166 -7.00 11.00 -27.07
C HIS A 166 -7.98 10.23 -26.18
N TYR A 167 -8.33 8.99 -26.52
CA TYR A 167 -9.17 8.14 -25.66
C TYR A 167 -8.47 7.80 -24.34
N LEU A 168 -7.19 7.41 -24.42
CA LEU A 168 -6.37 7.13 -23.23
C LEU A 168 -6.25 8.36 -22.32
N MET A 169 -5.95 9.53 -22.90
CA MET A 169 -5.85 10.78 -22.16
C MET A 169 -7.20 11.21 -21.56
N THR A 170 -8.31 11.01 -22.26
CA THR A 170 -9.64 11.31 -21.73
C THR A 170 -9.94 10.46 -20.49
N LEU A 171 -9.70 9.14 -20.56
CA LEU A 171 -9.87 8.24 -19.42
C LEU A 171 -8.91 8.57 -18.27
N HIS A 172 -7.67 8.95 -18.59
CA HIS A 172 -6.67 9.37 -17.63
C HIS A 172 -7.13 10.61 -16.86
N VAL A 173 -7.57 11.65 -17.56
CA VAL A 173 -8.01 12.92 -16.97
C VAL A 173 -9.28 12.73 -16.14
N ILE A 174 -10.29 12.03 -16.65
CA ILE A 174 -11.53 11.77 -15.90
C ILE A 174 -11.23 11.00 -14.61
N SER A 175 -10.38 9.97 -14.69
CA SER A 175 -9.98 9.18 -13.51
C SER A 175 -9.17 10.01 -12.53
N GLY A 176 -8.26 10.86 -13.01
CA GLY A 176 -7.48 11.79 -12.20
C GLY A 176 -8.36 12.81 -11.47
N LEU A 177 -9.35 13.39 -12.15
CA LEU A 177 -10.33 14.31 -11.55
C LEU A 177 -11.21 13.61 -10.52
N ALA A 178 -11.72 12.41 -10.83
CA ALA A 178 -12.50 11.61 -9.89
C ALA A 178 -11.69 11.27 -8.61
N MET A 179 -10.41 10.97 -8.78
CA MET A 179 -9.48 10.75 -7.68
C MET A 179 -9.22 12.04 -6.88
N GLY A 180 -9.09 13.19 -7.54
CA GLY A 180 -8.98 14.51 -6.89
C GLY A 180 -10.21 14.85 -6.04
N VAL A 181 -11.42 14.60 -6.56
CA VAL A 181 -12.69 14.77 -5.82
C VAL A 181 -12.70 13.89 -4.57
N LEU A 182 -12.28 12.63 -4.69
CA LEU A 182 -12.18 11.72 -3.55
C LEU A 182 -11.23 12.26 -2.46
N VAL A 183 -10.06 12.78 -2.83
CA VAL A 183 -9.10 13.37 -1.89
C VAL A 183 -9.72 14.56 -1.16
N VAL A 184 -10.39 15.46 -1.87
CA VAL A 184 -11.09 16.61 -1.24
C VAL A 184 -12.14 16.12 -0.25
N ILE A 185 -12.98 15.16 -0.64
CA ILE A 185 -14.00 14.57 0.24
C ILE A 185 -13.33 13.97 1.49
N HIS A 186 -12.27 13.19 1.32
CA HIS A 186 -11.55 12.56 2.42
C HIS A 186 -11.04 13.60 3.43
N PHE A 187 -10.29 14.60 2.97
CA PHE A 187 -9.70 15.60 3.87
C PHE A 187 -10.75 16.51 4.51
N VAL A 188 -11.81 16.89 3.80
CA VAL A 188 -12.92 17.67 4.39
C VAL A 188 -13.62 16.86 5.50
N GLN A 189 -13.85 15.57 5.29
CA GLN A 189 -14.45 14.70 6.31
C GLN A 189 -13.57 14.55 7.54
N TYR A 190 -12.26 14.35 7.35
CA TYR A 190 -11.34 14.23 8.47
C TYR A 190 -11.14 15.57 9.19
N LEU A 191 -11.06 16.69 8.47
CA LEU A 191 -10.96 18.03 9.04
C LEU A 191 -12.21 18.38 9.86
N THR A 192 -13.40 18.14 9.31
CA THR A 192 -14.66 18.39 10.05
C THR A 192 -14.78 17.51 11.29
N ALA A 193 -14.38 16.23 11.21
CA ALA A 193 -14.34 15.35 12.37
C ALA A 193 -13.32 15.82 13.41
N PHE A 194 -12.17 16.33 12.97
CA PHE A 194 -11.10 16.85 13.82
C PHE A 194 -11.53 18.13 14.57
N VAL A 195 -12.09 19.10 13.86
CA VAL A 195 -12.64 20.34 14.45
C VAL A 195 -13.74 20.02 15.47
N LYS A 196 -14.63 19.08 15.16
CA LYS A 196 -15.67 18.62 16.11
C LYS A 196 -15.08 17.97 17.36
N ALA A 197 -13.98 17.23 17.24
CA ALA A 197 -13.31 16.61 18.37
C ALA A 197 -12.64 17.66 19.27
N LEU A 198 -11.96 18.65 18.67
CA LEU A 198 -11.40 19.79 19.39
C LEU A 198 -12.48 20.58 20.14
N ALA A 199 -13.60 20.90 19.46
CA ALA A 199 -14.71 21.63 20.06
C ALA A 199 -15.35 20.89 21.24
N LYS A 200 -15.25 19.56 21.29
CA LYS A 200 -15.76 18.72 22.39
C LYS A 200 -14.71 18.43 23.47
N GLY A 201 -13.49 18.94 23.34
CA GLY A 201 -12.38 18.64 24.26
C GLY A 201 -11.94 17.18 24.23
N GLU A 202 -12.21 16.46 23.13
CA GLU A 202 -11.83 15.05 22.99
C GLU A 202 -10.32 14.93 22.71
N ASN A 203 -9.71 13.82 23.14
CA ASN A 203 -8.31 13.52 22.82
C ASN A 203 -8.16 13.19 21.32
N VAL A 204 -7.73 14.17 20.53
CA VAL A 204 -7.56 14.03 19.08
C VAL A 204 -6.54 12.96 18.70
N ARG A 205 -5.51 12.70 19.52
CA ARG A 205 -4.50 11.68 19.22
C ARG A 205 -5.09 10.26 19.28
N GLU A 206 -5.98 10.01 20.23
CA GLU A 206 -6.69 8.73 20.33
C GLU A 206 -7.73 8.56 19.23
N LYS A 207 -8.39 9.65 18.82
CA LYS A 207 -9.44 9.62 17.80
C LYS A 207 -8.90 9.53 16.38
N PHE A 208 -7.70 10.07 16.14
CA PHE A 208 -7.05 10.14 14.84
C PHE A 208 -5.68 9.44 14.88
N PRO A 209 -5.64 8.09 14.83
CA PRO A 209 -4.39 7.34 14.94
C PRO A 209 -3.35 7.67 13.86
N MET A 210 -3.76 8.21 12.71
CA MET A 210 -2.82 8.67 11.66
C MET A 210 -1.92 9.83 12.11
N LEU A 211 -2.30 10.55 13.18
CA LEU A 211 -1.49 11.63 13.75
C LEU A 211 -0.31 11.12 14.60
N GLU A 212 -0.22 9.81 14.89
CA GLU A 212 0.94 9.25 15.61
C GLU A 212 2.26 9.43 14.84
N PHE A 213 2.19 9.57 13.51
CA PHE A 213 3.31 9.71 12.58
C PHE A 213 4.27 10.88 12.90
N TYR A 214 3.78 11.95 13.53
CA TYR A 214 4.56 13.17 13.80
C TYR A 214 5.50 13.09 15.02
N SER A 215 5.53 11.96 15.74
CA SER A 215 6.35 11.85 16.95
C SER A 215 7.74 11.26 16.69
N LEU A 216 8.78 11.77 17.36
CA LEU A 216 10.12 11.16 17.34
C LEU A 216 10.09 9.68 17.79
N LYS A 217 9.17 9.38 18.72
CA LYS A 217 8.91 8.02 19.19
C LYS A 217 8.44 7.12 18.02
N TYR A 218 7.52 7.61 17.20
CA TYR A 218 7.05 6.91 16.02
C TYR A 218 8.19 6.62 15.05
N PHE A 219 9.01 7.62 14.71
CA PHE A 219 10.11 7.43 13.77
C PHE A 219 11.13 6.40 14.26
N LYS A 220 11.49 6.44 15.54
CA LYS A 220 12.34 5.40 16.17
C LYS A 220 11.69 4.02 16.05
N ASN A 221 10.38 3.92 16.25
CA ASN A 221 9.68 2.65 16.15
C ASN A 221 9.58 2.14 14.71
N ALA A 222 9.39 3.04 13.74
CA ALA A 222 9.39 2.72 12.31
C ALA A 222 10.73 2.15 11.86
N ILE A 223 11.85 2.75 12.29
CA ILE A 223 13.20 2.22 12.04
C ILE A 223 13.34 0.82 12.64
N LYS A 224 12.91 0.61 13.89
CA LYS A 224 12.95 -0.72 14.52
C LYS A 224 12.15 -1.74 13.72
N ALA A 225 10.94 -1.40 13.28
CA ALA A 225 10.08 -2.28 12.49
C ALA A 225 10.73 -2.62 11.13
N MET A 226 11.38 -1.64 10.49
CA MET A 226 12.11 -1.83 9.23
C MET A 226 13.35 -2.72 9.38
N LEU A 227 14.05 -2.65 10.53
CA LEU A 227 15.24 -3.45 10.80
C LEU A 227 14.94 -4.85 11.36
N HIS A 228 13.79 -5.05 12.01
CA HIS A 228 13.41 -6.32 12.66
C HIS A 228 13.54 -7.55 11.75
N PRO A 229 13.14 -7.53 10.46
CA PRO A 229 13.29 -8.69 9.58
C PRO A 229 14.74 -9.13 9.36
N PHE A 230 15.71 -8.21 9.51
CA PHE A 230 17.14 -8.48 9.34
C PHE A 230 17.87 -8.68 10.68
N ILE A 231 17.36 -8.04 11.74
CA ILE A 231 17.95 -8.05 13.08
C ILE A 231 16.83 -8.37 14.10
N PRO A 232 16.48 -9.65 14.31
CA PRO A 232 15.35 -10.04 15.16
C PRO A 232 15.45 -9.63 16.64
N SER A 233 16.65 -9.23 17.10
CA SER A 233 16.83 -8.67 18.44
C SER A 233 16.24 -7.27 18.59
N ILE A 234 16.07 -6.52 17.49
CA ILE A 234 15.46 -5.19 17.48
C ILE A 234 13.94 -5.34 17.41
N LYS A 235 13.29 -5.39 18.58
CA LYS A 235 11.83 -5.51 18.64
C LYS A 235 11.13 -4.15 18.55
N PRO A 236 10.16 -3.97 17.63
CA PRO A 236 9.32 -2.78 17.62
C PRO A 236 8.37 -2.78 18.83
N GLU A 237 7.93 -1.59 19.24
CA GLU A 237 6.90 -1.42 20.24
C GLU A 237 5.55 -1.98 19.77
N PRO A 238 4.69 -2.49 20.69
CA PRO A 238 3.37 -3.02 20.36
C PRO A 238 2.57 -2.05 19.50
N PHE A 239 2.18 -2.47 18.30
CA PHE A 239 1.57 -1.57 17.31
C PHE A 239 0.15 -1.12 17.69
N GLY A 240 -0.15 0.13 17.29
CA GLY A 240 -1.43 0.79 17.47
C GLY A 240 -2.48 0.32 16.48
N LYS A 241 -3.44 1.19 16.13
CA LYS A 241 -4.41 0.86 15.08
C LYS A 241 -3.71 0.69 13.73
N TYR A 242 -2.61 1.38 13.50
CA TYR A 242 -1.80 1.23 12.30
C TYR A 242 -0.36 0.95 12.68
N ASP A 243 0.26 0.05 11.94
CA ASP A 243 1.70 -0.20 12.07
C ASP A 243 2.45 0.94 11.35
N PRO A 244 3.74 1.18 11.65
CA PRO A 244 4.50 2.26 11.03
C PRO A 244 4.50 2.20 9.50
N GLU A 245 4.50 1.01 8.93
CA GLU A 245 4.42 0.82 7.49
C GLU A 245 3.08 1.32 6.95
N GLN A 246 1.96 0.95 7.59
CA GLN A 246 0.62 1.40 7.21
C GLN A 246 0.45 2.91 7.32
N GLN A 247 1.09 3.55 8.31
CA GLN A 247 1.07 5.00 8.45
C GLN A 247 1.95 5.69 7.42
N PHE A 248 3.13 5.14 7.12
CA PHE A 248 3.99 5.62 6.05
C PHE A 248 3.27 5.54 4.69
N GLU A 249 2.64 4.41 4.38
CA GLU A 249 1.88 4.22 3.14
C GLU A 249 0.68 5.19 3.06
N TYR A 250 -0.03 5.41 4.17
CA TYR A 250 -1.13 6.37 4.24
C TYR A 250 -0.69 7.80 3.90
N TRP A 251 0.40 8.28 4.51
CA TRP A 251 0.89 9.63 4.22
C TRP A 251 1.57 9.72 2.84
N GLY A 252 2.27 8.66 2.45
CA GLY A 252 2.91 8.54 1.15
C GLY A 252 1.92 8.62 0.00
N VAL A 253 0.78 7.92 0.07
CA VAL A 253 -0.21 7.97 -1.02
C VAL A 253 -0.83 9.36 -1.17
N TYR A 254 -1.17 10.06 -0.08
CA TYR A 254 -1.76 11.39 -0.18
C TYR A 254 -0.74 12.46 -0.59
N TRP A 255 0.53 12.32 -0.17
CA TRP A 255 1.61 13.14 -0.69
C TRP A 255 1.76 12.94 -2.21
N GLY A 256 1.86 11.69 -2.66
CA GLY A 256 1.94 11.36 -4.07
C GLY A 256 0.73 11.85 -4.86
N MET A 257 -0.47 11.78 -4.30
CA MET A 257 -1.68 12.35 -4.92
C MET A 257 -1.62 13.88 -5.07
N ALA A 258 -1.01 14.60 -4.13
CA ALA A 258 -0.80 16.03 -4.28
C ALA A 258 0.24 16.33 -5.39
N VAL A 259 1.36 15.60 -5.39
CA VAL A 259 2.45 15.75 -6.36
C VAL A 259 2.08 15.24 -7.76
N LEU A 260 1.08 14.35 -7.88
CA LEU A 260 0.48 13.97 -9.16
C LEU A 260 -0.65 14.92 -9.56
N GLY A 261 -1.60 15.14 -8.66
CA GLY A 261 -2.84 15.83 -8.94
C GLY A 261 -2.65 17.30 -9.25
N ILE A 262 -1.87 18.02 -8.43
CA ILE A 262 -1.64 19.46 -8.64
C ILE A 262 -0.91 19.70 -9.97
N PRO A 263 0.23 19.05 -10.26
CA PRO A 263 0.87 19.18 -11.56
C PRO A 263 0.01 18.70 -12.73
N GLY A 264 -0.78 17.63 -12.53
CA GLY A 264 -1.71 17.11 -13.54
C GLY A 264 -2.79 18.12 -13.93
N LEU A 265 -3.38 18.80 -12.95
CA LEU A 265 -4.32 19.90 -13.19
C LEU A 265 -3.66 21.07 -13.91
N ILE A 266 -2.41 21.39 -13.56
CA ILE A 266 -1.68 22.46 -14.24
C ILE A 266 -1.41 22.11 -15.71
N ILE A 267 -0.97 20.89 -15.98
CA ILE A 267 -0.75 20.41 -17.35
C ILE A 267 -2.06 20.42 -18.15
N LEU A 268 -3.19 20.06 -17.53
CA LEU A 268 -4.50 20.07 -18.17
C LEU A 268 -4.94 21.49 -18.58
N LEU A 269 -4.69 22.48 -17.73
CA LEU A 269 -5.16 23.86 -17.94
C LEU A 269 -4.21 24.71 -18.80
N TRP A 270 -2.89 24.49 -18.68
CA TRP A 270 -1.86 25.34 -19.30
C TRP A 270 -0.91 24.58 -20.23
N GLY A 271 -1.10 23.27 -20.41
CA GLY A 271 -0.27 22.44 -21.26
C GLY A 271 1.04 21.96 -20.60
N PRO A 272 1.72 20.98 -21.20
CA PRO A 272 2.89 20.34 -20.60
C PRO A 272 4.14 21.23 -20.54
N GLN A 273 4.22 22.31 -21.35
CA GLN A 273 5.31 23.28 -21.32
C GLN A 273 5.13 24.39 -20.28
N ALA A 274 3.98 24.44 -19.59
CA ALA A 274 3.71 25.43 -18.57
C ALA A 274 4.83 25.46 -17.52
N PHE A 275 5.23 26.67 -17.12
CA PHE A 275 6.30 26.90 -16.13
C PHE A 275 7.61 26.18 -16.48
N GLY A 276 8.01 26.23 -17.74
CA GLY A 276 9.25 25.61 -18.23
C GLY A 276 9.19 24.08 -18.28
N GLY A 277 8.01 23.47 -18.10
CA GLY A 277 7.81 22.02 -18.08
C GLY A 277 8.09 21.36 -16.74
N ILE A 278 8.28 22.13 -15.66
CA ILE A 278 8.53 21.61 -14.30
C ILE A 278 7.41 20.64 -13.87
N PHE A 279 6.15 21.03 -14.06
CA PHE A 279 5.00 20.23 -13.63
C PHE A 279 4.84 18.94 -14.43
N TRP A 280 5.18 18.95 -15.72
CA TRP A 280 5.22 17.74 -16.53
C TRP A 280 6.26 16.74 -15.98
N VAL A 281 7.46 17.22 -15.65
CA VAL A 281 8.51 16.37 -15.05
C VAL A 281 8.06 15.85 -13.70
N THR A 282 7.56 16.71 -12.81
CA THR A 282 7.08 16.28 -11.48
C THR A 282 5.98 15.24 -11.59
N HIS A 283 4.95 15.47 -12.43
CA HIS A 283 3.85 14.53 -12.61
C HIS A 283 4.34 13.16 -13.12
N THR A 284 5.17 13.16 -14.16
CA THR A 284 5.63 11.91 -14.79
C THR A 284 6.59 11.14 -13.90
N LYS A 285 7.51 11.81 -13.19
CA LYS A 285 8.44 11.18 -12.27
C LYS A 285 7.75 10.62 -11.04
N GLU A 286 6.82 11.37 -10.43
CA GLU A 286 6.01 10.86 -9.33
C GLU A 286 5.13 9.69 -9.76
N ALA A 287 4.61 9.68 -11.00
CA ALA A 287 3.81 8.56 -11.49
C ALA A 287 4.60 7.26 -11.54
N VAL A 288 5.86 7.32 -11.98
CA VAL A 288 6.79 6.19 -11.95
C VAL A 288 7.04 5.76 -10.51
N LEU A 289 7.40 6.69 -9.61
CA LEU A 289 7.64 6.39 -8.21
C LEU A 289 6.44 5.70 -7.54
N ALA A 290 5.24 6.26 -7.72
CA ALA A 290 4.00 5.76 -7.14
C ALA A 290 3.66 4.37 -7.67
N VAL A 291 3.69 4.14 -8.98
CA VAL A 291 3.37 2.83 -9.56
C VAL A 291 4.40 1.79 -9.15
N THR A 292 5.70 2.13 -9.18
CA THR A 292 6.77 1.26 -8.69
C THR A 292 6.57 0.89 -7.22
N PHE A 293 6.28 1.85 -6.35
CA PHE A 293 6.03 1.59 -4.94
C PHE A 293 4.80 0.69 -4.72
N ILE A 294 3.72 0.94 -5.46
CA ILE A 294 2.50 0.12 -5.36
C ILE A 294 2.77 -1.34 -5.77
N LEU A 295 3.48 -1.56 -6.87
CA LEU A 295 3.82 -2.90 -7.35
C LEU A 295 4.79 -3.61 -6.39
N MET A 296 5.88 -2.93 -6.03
CA MET A 296 7.01 -3.56 -5.35
C MET A 296 6.82 -3.66 -3.84
N VAL A 297 6.02 -2.80 -3.22
CA VAL A 297 5.86 -2.76 -1.76
C VAL A 297 4.41 -3.00 -1.37
N HIS A 298 3.50 -2.11 -1.76
CA HIS A 298 2.13 -2.11 -1.24
C HIS A 298 1.38 -3.42 -1.56
N LEU A 299 1.30 -3.83 -2.84
CA LEU A 299 0.58 -5.04 -3.23
C LEU A 299 1.18 -6.29 -2.58
N ILE A 300 2.51 -6.36 -2.51
CA ILE A 300 3.19 -7.51 -1.92
C ILE A 300 2.92 -7.57 -0.42
N HIS A 301 3.16 -6.48 0.30
CA HIS A 301 2.98 -6.44 1.75
C HIS A 301 1.52 -6.53 2.18
N ALA A 302 0.61 -5.78 1.55
CA ALA A 302 -0.79 -5.72 1.97
C ALA A 302 -1.60 -6.95 1.54
N HIS A 303 -1.20 -7.63 0.45
CA HIS A 303 -2.05 -8.65 -0.17
C HIS A 303 -1.35 -9.97 -0.47
N PHE A 304 -0.09 -9.94 -0.90
CA PHE A 304 0.59 -11.15 -1.38
C PHE A 304 1.65 -11.71 -0.43
N ARG A 305 1.81 -11.17 0.78
CA ARG A 305 2.70 -11.75 1.79
C ARG A 305 2.19 -13.13 2.24
N PRO A 306 3.08 -14.08 2.59
CA PRO A 306 2.72 -15.48 2.77
C PRO A 306 1.58 -15.71 3.76
N SER A 307 1.52 -14.95 4.86
CA SER A 307 0.54 -15.13 5.94
C SER A 307 -0.91 -14.90 5.52
N VAL A 308 -1.15 -13.99 4.56
CA VAL A 308 -2.49 -13.55 4.10
C VAL A 308 -2.78 -13.92 2.64
N PHE A 309 -1.81 -14.51 1.92
CA PHE A 309 -1.98 -14.90 0.52
C PHE A 309 -3.24 -15.77 0.31
N PRO A 310 -4.05 -15.54 -0.76
CA PRO A 310 -3.79 -14.69 -1.93
C PRO A 310 -4.15 -13.21 -1.78
N LEU A 311 -4.78 -12.82 -0.67
CA LEU A 311 -5.30 -11.47 -0.47
C LEU A 311 -5.70 -11.31 0.99
N ASP A 312 -5.41 -10.17 1.61
CA ASP A 312 -6.05 -9.77 2.85
C ASP A 312 -7.48 -9.26 2.58
N PRO A 313 -8.56 -9.95 3.01
CA PRO A 313 -9.93 -9.51 2.74
C PRO A 313 -10.40 -8.35 3.63
N THR A 314 -9.55 -7.84 4.53
CA THR A 314 -9.92 -6.82 5.52
C THR A 314 -10.37 -5.51 4.86
N PHE A 315 -9.81 -5.12 3.71
CA PHE A 315 -10.26 -3.92 2.97
C PHE A 315 -11.67 -4.11 2.36
N LEU A 316 -12.11 -5.34 2.12
CA LEU A 316 -13.46 -5.66 1.63
C LEU A 316 -14.46 -5.83 2.77
N TRP A 317 -14.13 -6.62 3.79
CA TRP A 317 -15.06 -6.94 4.88
C TRP A 317 -15.08 -5.90 6.00
N GLY A 318 -14.02 -5.12 6.14
CA GLY A 318 -13.88 -4.09 7.16
C GLY A 318 -13.71 -4.64 8.58
N LYS A 319 -13.49 -5.96 8.73
CA LYS A 319 -13.38 -6.62 10.04
C LYS A 319 -12.15 -7.52 10.09
N MET A 320 -11.59 -7.66 11.29
CA MET A 320 -10.43 -8.49 11.58
C MET A 320 -10.72 -9.34 12.84
N PRO A 321 -10.40 -10.65 12.86
CA PRO A 321 -10.59 -11.46 14.05
C PRO A 321 -9.66 -11.01 15.19
N LEU A 322 -10.14 -11.07 16.43
CA LEU A 322 -9.40 -10.64 17.62
C LEU A 322 -8.07 -11.36 17.72
N LYS A 323 -7.99 -12.65 17.36
CA LYS A 323 -6.73 -13.39 17.32
C LYS A 323 -5.68 -12.68 16.44
N ARG A 324 -6.07 -12.26 15.23
CA ARG A 324 -5.17 -11.55 14.30
C ARG A 324 -4.82 -10.16 14.80
N ALA A 325 -5.82 -9.45 15.34
CA ALA A 325 -5.60 -8.15 15.91
C ALA A 325 -4.60 -8.18 17.08
N LEU A 326 -4.64 -9.21 17.94
CA LEU A 326 -3.69 -9.35 19.05
C LEU A 326 -2.26 -9.63 18.58
N GLU A 327 -2.10 -10.21 17.38
CA GLU A 327 -0.81 -10.56 16.82
C GLU A 327 -0.20 -9.41 16.02
N GLU A 328 -0.98 -8.82 15.09
CA GLU A 328 -0.51 -7.75 14.20
C GLU A 328 -0.67 -6.36 14.82
N HIS A 329 -1.67 -6.13 15.68
CA HIS A 329 -2.00 -4.80 16.22
C HIS A 329 -2.31 -4.85 17.73
N PRO A 330 -1.39 -5.36 18.57
CA PRO A 330 -1.67 -5.72 19.97
C PRO A 330 -2.23 -4.59 20.82
N ARG A 331 -1.73 -3.35 20.64
CA ARG A 331 -2.21 -2.19 21.41
C ARG A 331 -3.66 -1.86 21.05
N TRP A 332 -3.97 -1.82 19.75
CA TRP A 332 -5.33 -1.59 19.26
C TRP A 332 -6.29 -2.69 19.69
N ALA A 333 -5.88 -3.96 19.64
CA ALA A 333 -6.71 -5.07 20.10
C ALA A 333 -7.07 -4.93 21.58
N GLN A 334 -6.10 -4.57 22.43
CA GLN A 334 -6.35 -4.33 23.86
C GLN A 334 -7.31 -3.16 24.10
N GLU A 335 -7.16 -2.06 23.36
CA GLU A 335 -8.09 -0.93 23.42
C GLU A 335 -9.51 -1.32 23.01
N MET A 336 -9.66 -2.11 21.95
CA MET A 336 -10.97 -2.55 21.47
C MET A 336 -11.65 -3.51 22.45
N VAL A 337 -10.91 -4.42 23.07
CA VAL A 337 -11.43 -5.31 24.12
C VAL A 337 -11.97 -4.49 25.31
N ARG A 338 -11.23 -3.46 25.73
CA ARG A 338 -11.67 -2.53 26.79
C ARG A 338 -12.92 -1.74 26.38
N LYS A 339 -12.91 -1.13 25.19
CA LYS A 339 -14.02 -0.30 24.68
C LYS A 339 -15.31 -1.09 24.50
N LEU A 340 -15.22 -2.33 24.02
CA LEU A 340 -16.37 -3.19 23.77
C LEU A 340 -16.81 -4.00 25.00
N LYS A 341 -16.17 -3.81 26.16
CA LYS A 341 -16.41 -4.57 27.40
C LYS A 341 -16.41 -6.09 27.17
N ILE A 342 -15.57 -6.56 26.26
CA ILE A 342 -15.44 -7.99 25.95
C ILE A 342 -14.80 -8.66 27.17
N ARG A 343 -15.53 -9.57 27.83
CA ARG A 343 -14.95 -10.44 28.87
C ARG A 343 -13.95 -11.38 28.20
N LYS A 344 -12.74 -11.45 28.77
CA LYS A 344 -11.64 -12.32 28.32
C LYS A 344 -12.03 -13.79 28.32
#